data_AF-A0A963D6C9-F1
#
_entry.id   AF-A0A963D6C9-F1
#
_cell.length_a   1.000
_cell.length_b   1.000
_cell.length_c   1.000
_cell.angle_alpha   90.00
_cell.angle_beta   90.00
_cell.angle_gamma   90.00
#
_symmetry.space_group_name_H-M   'P 1'
#
loop_
_entity.id
_entity.type
_entity.pdbx_description
1 polymer ?
#
loop_
_entity_poly.entity_id
_entity_poly.type
_entity_poly.pdbx_seq_one_letter_code
_entity_poly.pdbx_strand_id
1 'polypeptide(L)'
;MRIFLGQRAWLLQRLTALLILLFVVLGAAGLLAGATPSYVQWHAFASSSLGAVLIVLFFGALCLHAWIGIRDIVLDYVHAPGVRLPLLALIGIILCAVLLRVALTMAAHFLPGA
;
A
#
# COMPACT_ATOMS: atom_id res chain seq x y z
N MET A 1 11.27 8.97 27.69
CA MET A 1 11.16 7.52 27.36
C MET A 1 11.05 7.35 25.84
N ARG A 2 12.13 6.97 25.15
CA ARG A 2 12.17 6.75 23.68
C ARG A 2 12.15 5.25 23.29
N ILE A 3 11.74 4.39 24.22
CA ILE A 3 11.91 2.92 24.12
C ILE A 3 10.82 2.24 23.27
N PHE A 4 9.72 2.93 22.96
CA PHE A 4 8.57 2.36 22.23
C PHE A 4 8.54 2.66 20.72
N LEU A 5 9.49 3.44 20.18
CA LEU A 5 9.45 3.80 18.75
C LEU A 5 9.62 2.58 17.83
N GLY A 6 10.54 1.67 18.17
CA GLY A 6 10.72 0.42 17.43
C GLY A 6 9.52 -0.53 17.55
N GLN A 7 8.94 -0.67 18.74
CA GLN A 7 7.80 -1.57 18.95
C GLN A 7 6.54 -1.13 18.18
N ARG A 8 6.31 0.19 18.04
CA ARG A 8 5.19 0.71 17.24
C ARG A 8 5.36 0.42 15.75
N ALA A 9 6.56 0.67 15.20
CA ALA A 9 6.85 0.37 13.80
C ALA A 9 6.77 -1.15 13.55
N TRP A 10 7.29 -1.95 14.48
CA TRP A 10 7.19 -3.40 14.44
C TRP A 10 5.71 -3.84 14.33
N LEU A 11 4.85 -3.39 15.23
CA LEU A 11 3.43 -3.76 15.25
C LEU A 11 2.70 -3.34 13.97
N LEU A 12 2.91 -2.10 13.52
CA LEU A 12 2.31 -1.59 12.28
C LEU A 12 2.73 -2.41 11.07
N GLN A 13 3.98 -2.85 10.99
CA GLN A 13 4.47 -3.70 9.90
C GLN A 13 3.78 -5.07 9.89
N ARG A 14 3.47 -5.66 11.06
CA ARG A 14 2.78 -6.96 11.14
C ARG A 14 1.29 -6.82 10.82
N LEU A 15 0.63 -5.79 11.34
CA LEU A 15 -0.78 -5.51 11.04
C LEU A 15 -0.99 -5.27 9.54
N THR A 16 -0.13 -4.46 8.92
CA THR A 16 -0.17 -4.23 7.47
C THR A 16 0.13 -5.50 6.68
N ALA A 17 1.08 -6.34 7.13
CA ALA A 17 1.36 -7.63 6.48
C ALA A 17 0.16 -8.57 6.49
N LEU A 18 -0.55 -8.69 7.64
CA LEU A 18 -1.76 -9.51 7.74
C LEU A 18 -2.88 -8.99 6.84
N LEU A 19 -3.04 -7.67 6.75
CA LEU A 19 -4.04 -7.05 5.88
C LEU A 19 -3.71 -7.28 4.39
N ILE A 20 -2.45 -7.11 4.00
CA ILE A 20 -1.98 -7.41 2.63
C ILE A 20 -2.20 -8.88 2.32
N LEU A 21 -1.82 -9.78 3.23
CA LEU A 21 -2.00 -11.22 3.07
C LEU A 21 -3.47 -11.58 2.87
N LEU A 22 -4.38 -11.00 3.66
CA LEU A 22 -5.83 -11.19 3.51
C LEU A 22 -6.29 -10.81 2.10
N PHE A 23 -5.93 -9.63 1.61
CA PHE A 23 -6.30 -9.19 0.26
C PHE A 23 -5.73 -10.09 -0.84
N VAL A 24 -4.46 -10.48 -0.72
CA VAL A 24 -3.80 -11.37 -1.68
C VAL A 24 -4.45 -12.73 -1.70
N VAL A 25 -4.73 -13.33 -0.53
CA VAL A 25 -5.36 -14.64 -0.42
C VAL A 25 -6.78 -14.62 -0.97
N LEU A 26 -7.59 -13.62 -0.63
CA LEU A 26 -8.96 -13.50 -1.15
C LEU A 26 -8.98 -13.26 -2.66
N GLY A 27 -8.11 -12.39 -3.17
CA GLY A 27 -7.98 -12.14 -4.60
C GLY A 27 -7.52 -13.38 -5.36
N ALA A 28 -6.50 -14.09 -4.84
CA ALA A 28 -6.02 -15.34 -5.42
C ALA A 28 -7.10 -16.44 -5.38
N ALA A 29 -7.78 -16.62 -4.25
CA ALA A 29 -8.87 -17.58 -4.12
C ALA A 29 -10.00 -17.28 -5.12
N GLY A 30 -10.40 -16.01 -5.28
CA GLY A 30 -11.41 -15.61 -6.26
C GLY A 30 -10.99 -15.90 -7.71
N LEU A 31 -9.72 -15.66 -8.05
CA LEU A 31 -9.17 -15.95 -9.37
C LEU A 31 -9.03 -17.47 -9.65
N LEU A 32 -8.73 -18.27 -8.63
CA LEU A 32 -8.55 -19.71 -8.76
C LEU A 32 -9.88 -20.49 -8.70
N ALA A 33 -10.91 -19.95 -8.04
CA ALA A 33 -12.19 -20.62 -7.84
C ALA A 33 -13.25 -20.33 -8.93
N GLY A 34 -13.00 -19.39 -9.85
CA GLY A 34 -14.02 -18.90 -10.78
C GLY A 34 -13.52 -18.59 -12.19
N ALA A 35 -14.44 -18.10 -13.03
CA ALA A 35 -14.10 -17.55 -14.34
C ALA A 35 -13.28 -16.26 -14.18
N THR A 36 -12.23 -16.12 -14.99
CA THR A 36 -11.38 -14.92 -15.02
C THR A 36 -12.24 -13.68 -15.26
N PRO A 37 -12.23 -12.67 -14.35
CA PRO A 37 -13.10 -11.51 -14.51
C PRO A 37 -12.73 -10.75 -15.78
N SER A 38 -13.75 -10.44 -16.58
CA SER A 38 -13.61 -9.58 -17.75
C SER A 38 -13.24 -8.15 -17.34
N TYR A 39 -12.78 -7.34 -18.31
CA TYR A 39 -12.53 -5.91 -18.09
C TYR A 39 -13.72 -5.19 -17.45
N VAL A 40 -14.95 -5.47 -17.92
CA VAL A 40 -16.18 -4.85 -17.41
C VAL A 40 -16.38 -5.17 -15.92
N GLN A 41 -16.11 -6.40 -15.49
CA GLN A 41 -16.25 -6.81 -14.10
C GLN A 41 -15.19 -6.16 -13.20
N TRP A 42 -13.94 -6.08 -13.66
CA TRP A 42 -12.88 -5.37 -12.92
C TRP A 42 -13.17 -3.88 -12.79
N HIS A 43 -13.59 -3.25 -13.88
CA HIS A 43 -13.96 -1.85 -13.89
C HIS A 43 -15.12 -1.59 -12.92
N ALA A 44 -16.19 -2.41 -12.99
CA ALA A 44 -17.34 -2.27 -12.09
C ALA A 44 -16.97 -2.43 -10.61
N PHE A 45 -16.06 -3.35 -10.27
CA PHE A 45 -15.54 -3.47 -8.92
C PHE A 45 -14.78 -2.20 -8.51
N ALA A 46 -13.80 -1.76 -9.31
CA ALA A 46 -12.96 -0.62 -9.00
C ALA A 46 -13.73 0.71 -8.89
N SER A 47 -14.77 0.89 -9.72
CA SER A 47 -15.63 2.07 -9.70
C SER A 47 -16.74 2.01 -8.65
N SER A 48 -16.94 0.88 -7.96
CA SER A 48 -17.88 0.78 -6.85
C SER A 48 -17.33 1.45 -5.59
N SER A 49 -18.18 2.05 -4.76
CA SER A 49 -17.75 2.72 -3.52
C SER A 49 -16.97 1.78 -2.59
N LEU A 50 -17.40 0.52 -2.46
CA LEU A 50 -16.70 -0.47 -1.65
C LEU A 50 -15.36 -0.85 -2.28
N GLY A 51 -15.33 -1.19 -3.57
CA GLY A 51 -14.08 -1.60 -4.24
C GLY A 51 -13.02 -0.49 -4.23
N ALA A 52 -13.42 0.75 -4.47
CA ALA A 52 -12.54 1.91 -4.36
C ALA A 52 -11.91 2.04 -2.96
N VAL A 53 -12.70 1.92 -1.89
CA VAL A 53 -12.21 1.95 -0.50
C VAL A 53 -11.26 0.79 -0.24
N LEU A 54 -11.59 -0.43 -0.68
CA LEU A 54 -10.72 -1.60 -0.50
C LEU A 54 -9.38 -1.46 -1.23
N ILE A 55 -9.38 -0.90 -2.45
CA ILE A 55 -8.16 -0.63 -3.22
C ILE A 55 -7.28 0.41 -2.49
N VAL A 56 -7.86 1.53 -2.05
CA VAL A 56 -7.11 2.55 -1.29
C VAL A 56 -6.57 1.97 0.02
N LEU A 57 -7.36 1.16 0.72
CA LEU A 57 -6.94 0.50 1.95
C LEU A 57 -5.78 -0.47 1.73
N PHE A 58 -5.85 -1.29 0.68
CA PHE A 58 -4.77 -2.21 0.31
C PHE A 58 -3.48 -1.46 0.00
N PHE A 59 -3.53 -0.43 -0.86
CA PHE A 59 -2.33 0.35 -1.20
C PHE A 59 -1.81 1.17 -0.02
N GLY A 60 -2.68 1.68 0.86
CA GLY A 60 -2.27 2.33 2.10
C GLY A 60 -1.50 1.39 3.02
N ALA A 61 -1.99 0.15 3.19
CA ALA A 61 -1.31 -0.89 3.95
C ALA A 61 0.03 -1.27 3.31
N LEU A 62 0.06 -1.44 1.98
CA LEU A 62 1.27 -1.77 1.22
C LEU A 62 2.34 -0.68 1.34
N CYS A 63 1.98 0.59 1.16
CA CYS A 63 2.91 1.71 1.28
C CYS A 63 3.46 1.83 2.71
N LEU A 64 2.63 1.65 3.75
CA LEU A 64 3.10 1.68 5.13
C LEU A 64 4.02 0.50 5.45
N HIS A 65 3.68 -0.70 4.97
CA HIS A 65 4.52 -1.89 5.11
C HIS A 65 5.89 -1.69 4.44
N ALA A 66 5.88 -1.18 3.19
CA ALA A 66 7.07 -0.89 2.42
C ALA A 66 7.93 0.21 3.05
N TRP A 67 7.33 1.29 3.57
CA TRP A 67 8.07 2.35 4.26
C TRP A 67 8.87 1.80 5.44
N ILE A 68 8.23 1.01 6.31
CA ILE A 68 8.88 0.47 7.50
C ILE A 68 9.99 -0.51 7.08
N GLY A 69 9.69 -1.45 6.18
CA GLY A 69 10.66 -2.45 5.72
C GLY A 69 11.87 -1.83 5.02
N ILE A 70 11.65 -0.94 4.05
CA ILE A 70 12.74 -0.31 3.30
C ILE A 70 13.54 0.64 4.19
N ARG A 71 12.91 1.36 5.12
CA ARG A 71 13.65 2.19 6.08
C ARG A 71 14.64 1.35 6.87
N ASP A 72 14.20 0.20 7.37
CA ASP A 72 15.06 -0.68 8.16
C ASP A 72 16.21 -1.24 7.30
N ILE A 73 15.93 -1.65 6.04
CA ILE A 73 16.97 -2.04 5.07
C ILE A 73 17.99 -0.91 4.84
N VAL A 74 17.54 0.33 4.64
CA VAL A 74 18.44 1.47 4.39
C VAL A 74 19.31 1.74 5.62
N LEU A 75 18.75 1.67 6.82
CA LEU A 75 19.51 1.92 8.05
C LEU A 75 20.54 0.82 8.34
N ASP A 76 20.23 -0.43 7.97
CA ASP A 76 21.09 -1.59 8.20
C ASP A 76 22.20 -1.72 7.15
N TYR A 77 21.90 -1.47 5.87
CA TYR A 77 22.82 -1.82 4.76
C TYR A 77 23.48 -0.63 4.06
N VAL A 78 22.96 0.60 4.22
CA VAL A 78 23.58 1.79 3.60
C VAL A 78 24.56 2.40 4.59
N HIS A 79 25.84 2.07 4.44
CA HIS A 79 26.88 2.50 5.37
C HIS A 79 27.23 3.99 5.28
N ALA A 80 27.16 4.60 4.09
CA ALA A 80 27.46 6.02 3.90
C ALA A 80 26.37 6.92 4.53
N PRO A 81 26.65 7.68 5.61
CA PRO A 81 25.59 8.41 6.33
C PRO A 81 24.95 9.53 5.51
N GLY A 82 25.74 10.18 4.64
CA GLY A 82 25.30 11.30 3.81
C GLY A 82 24.24 10.95 2.77
N VAL A 83 24.09 9.67 2.41
CA VAL A 83 23.10 9.22 1.40
C VAL A 83 21.81 8.68 2.02
N ARG A 84 21.80 8.35 3.32
CA ARG A 84 20.63 7.75 3.99
C ARG A 84 19.41 8.66 3.91
N LEU A 85 19.55 9.92 4.29
CA LEU A 85 18.45 10.88 4.30
C LEU A 85 17.91 11.17 2.89
N PRO A 86 18.75 11.48 1.88
CA PRO A 86 18.28 11.62 0.49
C PRO A 86 17.54 10.39 -0.02
N LEU A 87 18.05 9.18 0.26
CA LEU A 87 17.43 7.93 -0.17
C LEU A 87 16.07 7.71 0.51
N LEU A 88 16.00 7.86 1.84
CA LEU A 88 14.74 7.75 2.59
C LEU A 88 13.73 8.81 2.14
N ALA A 89 14.16 10.03 1.84
CA ALA A 89 13.29 11.08 1.31
C ALA A 89 12.73 10.71 -0.06
N LEU A 90 13.58 10.21 -0.97
CA LEU A 90 13.16 9.73 -2.29
C LEU A 90 12.13 8.60 -2.18
N ILE A 91 12.39 7.60 -1.35
CA ILE A 91 11.46 6.50 -1.09
C ILE A 91 10.13 7.03 -0.54
N GLY A 92 10.18 7.91 0.47
CA GLY A 92 8.98 8.52 1.03
C GLY A 92 8.15 9.28 0.00
N ILE A 93 8.80 10.06 -0.86
CA ILE A 93 8.14 10.78 -1.97
C ILE A 93 7.46 9.81 -2.93
N ILE A 94 8.14 8.74 -3.33
CA ILE A 94 7.58 7.72 -4.24
C ILE A 94 6.35 7.06 -3.62
N LEU A 95 6.43 6.64 -2.36
CA LEU A 95 5.31 5.99 -1.68
C LEU A 95 4.10 6.93 -1.51
N CYS A 96 4.35 8.21 -1.17
CA CYS A 96 3.30 9.23 -1.12
C CYS A 96 2.68 9.48 -2.50
N ALA A 97 3.49 9.57 -3.55
CA ALA A 97 3.01 9.77 -4.92
C ALA A 97 2.16 8.59 -5.39
N VAL A 98 2.56 7.34 -5.09
CA VAL A 98 1.78 6.14 -5.39
C VAL A 98 0.44 6.17 -4.68
N LEU A 99 0.42 6.41 -3.36
CA LEU A 99 -0.82 6.43 -2.59
C LEU A 99 -1.75 7.55 -3.05
N LEU A 100 -1.20 8.76 -3.29
CA LEU A 100 -1.96 9.89 -3.81
C LEU A 100 -2.54 9.58 -5.18
N ARG A 101 -1.75 9.00 -6.08
CA ARG A 101 -2.21 8.63 -7.43
C ARG A 101 -3.37 7.63 -7.35
N VAL A 102 -3.24 6.58 -6.54
CA VAL A 102 -4.30 5.58 -6.34
C VAL A 102 -5.56 6.25 -5.79
N ALA A 103 -5.44 7.04 -4.73
CA ALA A 103 -6.57 7.72 -4.11
C ALA A 103 -7.29 8.65 -5.09
N LEU A 104 -6.55 9.46 -5.86
CA LEU A 104 -7.12 10.35 -6.87
C LEU A 104 -7.79 9.59 -8.01
N THR A 105 -7.19 8.49 -8.49
CA THR A 105 -7.79 7.64 -9.53
C THR A 105 -9.09 7.01 -9.04
N MET A 106 -9.13 6.50 -7.81
CA MET A 106 -10.36 5.93 -7.24
C MET A 106 -11.42 7.00 -7.00
N ALA A 107 -11.03 8.18 -6.50
CA ALA A 107 -11.94 9.29 -6.26
C ALA A 107 -12.53 9.86 -7.56
N ALA A 108 -11.78 9.84 -8.67
CA ALA A 108 -12.24 10.38 -9.95
C ALA A 108 -13.53 9.71 -10.45
N HIS A 109 -13.75 8.44 -10.14
CA HIS A 109 -14.98 7.72 -10.51
C HIS A 109 -16.25 8.24 -9.83
N PHE A 110 -16.13 9.05 -8.79
CA PHE A 110 -17.27 9.61 -8.03
C PHE A 110 -17.46 11.12 -8.27
N LEU A 111 -16.64 11.73 -9.13
CA LEU A 111 -16.80 13.13 -9.48
C LEU A 111 -17.97 13.32 -10.46
N PRO A 112 -18.75 14.41 -10.34
CA PRO A 112 -19.80 14.71 -11.31
C PRO A 112 -19.21 14.85 -12.73
N GLY A 113 -19.72 14.08 -13.68
CA GLY A 113 -19.31 14.14 -15.09
C GLY A 113 -18.13 13.23 -15.48
N ALA A 114 -17.70 12.33 -14.60
CA ALA A 114 -16.76 11.24 -14.89
C ALA A 114 -17.41 10.06 -15.64
#